data_AF-A0A355FHH6-F1
#
_entry.id   AF-A0A355FHH6-F1
#
_cell.length_a   1.000
_cell.length_b   1.000
_cell.length_c   1.000
_cell.angle_alpha   90.00
_cell.angle_beta   90.00
_cell.angle_gamma   90.00
#
_symmetry.space_group_name_H-M   'P 1'
#
loop_
_entity.id
_entity.type
_entity.pdbx_description
1 polymer ?
#
loop_
_entity_poly.entity_id
_entity_poly.type
_entity_poly.pdbx_seq_one_letter_code
_entity_poly.pdbx_strand_id
1 'polypeptide(L)'
;LASEMGLSQALISTYEQRKVLNDDVIEHFAKALNVAPKLIKELEEDPVTYIIENNTFEKGSVGNIASTSENCTYTYNPIEQILELNKEKVTLYERMLELEKEKNTLMERLLKDKERV
;
A
#
# COMPACT_ATOMS: atom_id res chain seq x y z
N LEU A 1 0.74 -39.23 4.95
CA LEU A 1 1.56 -39.25 6.19
C LEU A 1 0.94 -40.09 7.32
N ALA A 2 -0.11 -39.64 8.03
CA ALA A 2 -0.72 -40.41 9.14
C ALA A 2 -1.11 -41.84 8.79
N SER A 3 -1.90 -41.99 7.71
CA SER A 3 -2.33 -43.31 7.25
C SER A 3 -1.18 -44.19 6.76
N GLU A 4 -0.08 -43.60 6.33
CA GLU A 4 1.09 -44.29 5.76
C GLU A 4 2.07 -44.74 6.84
N MET A 5 2.13 -43.99 7.95
CA MET A 5 2.89 -44.34 9.14
C MET A 5 2.10 -45.19 10.14
N GLY A 6 0.81 -45.46 9.87
CA GLY A 6 -0.07 -46.17 10.81
C GLY A 6 -0.31 -45.42 12.13
N LEU A 7 -0.07 -44.11 12.15
CA LEU A 7 -0.22 -43.24 13.32
C LEU A 7 -1.48 -42.38 13.19
N SER A 8 -2.03 -41.93 14.31
CA SER A 8 -3.11 -40.94 14.28
C SER A 8 -2.55 -39.56 13.90
N GLN A 9 -3.36 -38.76 13.20
CA GLN A 9 -2.98 -37.37 12.84
C GLN A 9 -2.68 -36.52 14.08
N ALA A 10 -3.36 -36.80 15.20
CA ALA A 10 -3.07 -36.15 16.49
C ALA A 10 -1.65 -36.45 16.98
N LEU A 11 -1.19 -37.70 16.88
CA LEU A 11 0.18 -38.07 17.25
C LEU A 11 1.20 -37.39 16.33
N ILE A 12 0.94 -37.30 15.03
CA ILE A 12 1.83 -36.57 14.10
C ILE A 12 1.92 -35.09 14.45
N SER A 13 0.79 -34.45 14.75
CA SER A 13 0.80 -33.05 15.20
C SER A 13 1.65 -32.85 16.45
N THR A 14 1.66 -33.82 17.37
CA THR A 14 2.55 -33.75 18.55
C THR A 14 4.03 -33.92 18.20
N TYR A 15 4.38 -34.62 17.11
CA TYR A 15 5.76 -34.71 16.63
C TYR A 15 6.18 -33.43 15.91
N GLU A 16 5.32 -32.84 15.09
CA GLU A 16 5.57 -31.57 14.38
C GLU A 16 5.83 -30.40 15.34
N GLN A 17 5.19 -30.40 16.52
CA GLN A 17 5.40 -29.35 17.53
C GLN A 17 6.70 -29.51 18.34
N ARG A 18 7.41 -30.64 18.23
CA ARG A 18 8.64 -30.88 18.99
C ARG A 18 9.84 -30.29 18.26
N LYS A 19 10.63 -29.50 18.99
CA LYS A 19 11.89 -28.92 18.48
C LYS A 19 13.00 -29.93 18.21
N VAL A 20 12.95 -31.10 18.87
CA VAL A 20 13.94 -32.16 18.72
C VAL A 20 13.21 -33.48 18.51
N LEU A 21 13.57 -34.18 17.44
CA LEU A 21 13.08 -35.50 17.09
C LEU A 21 14.23 -36.52 17.18
N ASN A 22 13.93 -37.75 17.59
CA ASN A 22 14.91 -38.84 17.59
C ASN A 22 15.22 -39.26 16.16
N ASP A 23 16.46 -39.72 15.91
CA ASP A 23 16.92 -40.12 14.57
C ASP A 23 16.05 -41.22 13.95
N ASP A 24 15.63 -42.21 14.75
CA ASP A 24 14.72 -43.29 14.31
C ASP A 24 13.38 -42.75 13.79
N VAL A 25 12.88 -41.68 14.42
CA VAL A 25 11.61 -41.04 14.05
C VAL A 25 11.80 -40.25 12.77
N ILE A 26 12.91 -39.53 12.63
CA ILE A 26 13.26 -38.78 11.41
C ILE A 26 13.40 -39.73 10.22
N GLU A 27 14.06 -40.88 10.38
CA GLU A 27 14.16 -41.90 9.33
C GLU A 27 12.80 -42.44 8.91
N HIS A 28 11.91 -42.65 9.88
CA HIS A 28 10.57 -43.13 9.63
C HIS A 28 9.72 -42.12 8.86
N PHE A 29 9.79 -40.83 9.23
CA PHE A 29 9.14 -39.73 8.50
C PHE A 29 9.74 -39.55 7.10
N ALA A 30 11.06 -39.62 6.97
CA ALA A 30 11.77 -39.49 5.69
C ALA A 30 11.34 -40.58 4.70
N LYS A 31 11.21 -41.82 5.18
CA LYS A 31 10.73 -42.95 4.38
C LYS A 31 9.27 -42.79 3.95
N ALA A 32 8.41 -42.32 4.86
CA ALA A 32 7.00 -42.06 4.55
C ALA A 32 6.80 -40.87 3.59
N LEU A 33 7.69 -39.86 3.64
CA LEU A 33 7.67 -38.70 2.75
C LEU A 33 8.49 -38.92 1.46
N ASN A 34 9.18 -40.06 1.34
CA ASN A 34 10.11 -40.39 0.26
C ASN A 34 11.19 -39.30 0.03
N VAL A 35 11.74 -38.78 1.13
CA VAL A 35 12.81 -37.77 1.13
C VAL A 35 14.04 -38.28 1.87
N ALA A 36 15.19 -37.62 1.70
CA ALA A 36 16.38 -37.94 2.48
C ALA A 36 16.20 -37.50 3.95
N PRO A 37 16.60 -38.30 4.96
CA PRO A 37 16.53 -37.91 6.37
C PRO A 37 17.27 -36.59 6.67
N LYS A 38 18.33 -36.32 5.91
CA LYS A 38 19.12 -35.09 5.98
C LYS A 38 18.29 -33.84 5.63
N LEU A 39 17.35 -33.96 4.68
CA LEU A 39 16.49 -32.84 4.27
C LEU A 39 15.54 -32.40 5.40
N ILE A 40 15.06 -33.34 6.21
CA ILE A 40 14.21 -33.02 7.37
C ILE A 40 15.03 -32.31 8.48
N LYS A 41 16.31 -32.66 8.62
CA LYS A 41 17.21 -32.04 9.61
C LYS A 41 17.70 -30.65 9.20
N GLU A 42 17.87 -30.43 7.90
CA GLU A 42 18.38 -29.18 7.31
C GLU A 42 17.25 -28.24 6.84
N LEU A 43 15.99 -28.61 7.05
CA LEU A 43 14.85 -27.76 6.72
C LEU A 43 14.86 -26.55 7.66
N GLU A 44 15.30 -25.40 7.16
CA GLU A 44 15.08 -24.13 7.82
C GLU A 44 13.61 -23.75 7.63
N GLU A 45 12.92 -23.48 8.74
CA GLU A 45 11.57 -22.93 8.68
C GLU A 45 11.69 -21.51 8.13
N ASP A 46 11.33 -21.32 6.86
CA ASP A 46 11.21 -19.98 6.29
C ASP A 46 10.29 -19.19 7.24
N PRO A 47 10.71 -18.02 7.74
CA PRO A 47 9.87 -17.24 8.62
C PRO A 47 8.56 -16.98 7.89
N VAL A 48 7.44 -17.47 8.48
CA VAL A 48 6.09 -17.25 7.95
C VAL A 48 5.96 -15.75 7.71
N THR A 49 6.05 -15.35 6.44
CA THR A 49 6.08 -13.94 6.08
C THR A 49 4.67 -13.44 6.25
N TYR A 50 4.39 -12.82 7.40
CA TYR A 50 3.11 -12.20 7.67
C TYR A 50 3.13 -10.80 7.06
N ILE A 51 2.75 -10.70 5.79
CA ILE A 51 2.59 -9.42 5.10
C ILE A 51 1.25 -8.82 5.56
N ILE A 52 1.26 -8.05 6.65
CA ILE A 52 0.17 -7.13 6.98
C ILE A 52 0.46 -5.82 6.27
N GLU A 53 0.03 -5.72 5.02
CA GLU A 53 -0.06 -4.43 4.35
C GLU A 53 -1.24 -3.64 4.93
N ASN A 54 -0.98 -2.88 5.98
CA ASN A 54 -1.84 -1.76 6.36
C ASN A 54 -1.65 -0.65 5.32
N ASN A 55 -2.33 -0.76 4.18
CA ASN A 55 -2.31 0.19 3.06
C ASN A 55 -3.07 1.49 3.39
N THR A 56 -2.80 2.10 4.54
CA THR A 56 -3.27 3.44 4.88
C THR A 56 -2.07 4.38 4.94
N PHE A 57 -1.49 4.67 3.78
CA PHE A 57 -0.46 5.69 3.66
C PHE A 57 -1.11 6.97 3.16
N GLU A 58 -1.53 7.82 4.10
CA GLU A 58 -2.00 9.20 3.85
C GLU A 58 -0.95 10.09 3.16
N LYS A 59 0.29 9.62 3.02
CA LYS A 59 1.39 10.31 2.33
C LYS A 59 2.34 9.30 1.69
N GLY A 60 2.24 9.14 0.37
CA GLY A 60 3.28 8.62 -0.54
C GLY A 60 4.08 7.39 -0.08
N SER A 61 3.78 6.24 -0.67
CA SER A 61 4.64 5.05 -0.60
C SER A 61 5.98 5.32 -1.31
N VAL A 62 7.06 5.49 -0.54
CA VAL A 62 8.38 5.08 -1.03
C VAL A 62 8.50 3.62 -0.63
N GLY A 63 7.98 2.75 -1.48
CA GLY A 63 8.19 1.32 -1.33
C GLY A 63 9.68 1.07 -1.18
N ASN A 64 10.06 0.22 -0.23
CA ASN A 64 11.41 -0.27 -0.01
C ASN A 64 11.88 -1.10 -1.23
N ILE A 65 12.06 -0.44 -2.37
CA ILE A 65 12.86 -0.88 -3.50
C ILE A 65 13.91 0.21 -3.68
N ALA A 66 14.84 0.24 -2.73
CA ALA A 66 16.19 0.68 -3.03
C ALA A 66 16.77 -0.36 -4.01
N SER A 67 16.44 -0.23 -5.29
CA SER A 67 17.15 -0.84 -6.41
C SER A 67 16.82 -0.07 -7.68
N THR A 68 17.64 0.94 -7.94
CA THR A 68 18.11 1.29 -9.29
C THR A 68 17.03 1.52 -10.35
N SER A 69 16.36 2.67 -10.32
CA SER A 69 16.06 3.40 -11.56
C SER A 69 15.66 4.83 -11.22
N GLU A 70 16.45 5.80 -11.69
CA GLU A 70 16.34 7.23 -11.43
C GLU A 70 15.10 7.91 -12.06
N ASN A 71 14.00 7.19 -12.34
CA ASN A 71 12.93 7.72 -13.20
C ASN A 71 11.50 7.30 -12.87
N CYS A 72 11.20 6.83 -11.66
CA CYS A 72 9.85 6.35 -11.33
C CYS A 72 9.32 6.94 -10.01
N THR A 73 9.10 8.26 -9.94
CA THR A 73 8.21 8.81 -8.92
C THR A 73 7.59 10.13 -9.35
N TYR A 74 6.86 10.12 -10.46
CA TYR A 74 5.77 11.08 -10.62
C TYR A 74 4.67 10.67 -9.64
N THR A 75 4.80 11.08 -8.37
CA THR A 75 3.73 10.94 -7.38
C THR A 75 2.59 11.85 -7.79
N TYR A 76 1.66 11.33 -8.58
CA TYR A 76 0.42 12.03 -8.90
C TYR A 76 -0.44 12.06 -7.64
N ASN A 77 -0.31 13.14 -6.85
CA ASN A 77 -1.10 13.32 -5.65
C ASN A 77 -2.41 14.05 -6.02
N PRO A 78 -3.57 13.37 -6.01
CA PRO A 78 -4.85 13.99 -6.35
C PRO A 78 -5.24 15.09 -5.35
N ILE A 79 -4.80 15.01 -4.10
CA ILE A 79 -5.08 16.02 -3.08
C ILE A 79 -4.35 17.33 -3.40
N GLU A 80 -3.10 17.25 -3.84
CA GLU A 80 -2.33 18.43 -4.25
C GLU A 80 -2.95 19.11 -5.46
N GLN A 81 -3.44 18.34 -6.43
CA GLN A 81 -4.15 18.90 -7.59
C GLN A 81 -5.48 19.55 -7.21
N ILE A 82 -6.25 18.92 -6.32
CA ILE A 82 -7.48 19.52 -5.80
C ILE A 82 -7.15 20.82 -5.06
N LEU A 83 -6.07 20.85 -4.27
CA LEU A 83 -5.63 22.06 -3.59
C LEU A 83 -5.26 23.16 -4.58
N GLU A 84 -4.53 22.83 -5.64
CA GLU A 84 -4.13 23.79 -6.66
C GLU A 84 -5.33 24.34 -7.44
N LEU A 85 -6.25 23.47 -7.86
CA LEU A 85 -7.52 23.88 -8.48
C LEU A 85 -8.35 24.80 -7.58
N ASN A 86 -8.33 24.57 -6.26
CA ASN A 86 -9.02 25.46 -5.32
C ASN A 86 -8.35 26.84 -5.24
N LYS A 87 -7.01 26.92 -5.26
CA LYS A 87 -6.30 28.21 -5.31
C LYS A 87 -6.61 28.96 -6.60
N GLU A 88 -6.52 28.30 -7.75
CA GLU A 88 -6.84 28.90 -9.06
C GLU A 88 -8.28 29.44 -9.09
N LYS A 89 -9.23 28.67 -8.53
CA LYS A 89 -10.62 29.09 -8.40
C LYS A 89 -10.79 30.34 -7.54
N VAL A 90 -10.06 30.45 -6.41
CA VAL A 90 -10.09 31.64 -5.55
C VAL A 90 -9.58 32.85 -6.32
N THR A 91 -8.44 32.75 -7.00
CA THR A 91 -7.87 33.84 -7.80
C THR A 91 -8.80 34.26 -8.94
N LEU A 92 -9.47 33.32 -9.60
CA LEU A 92 -10.44 33.63 -10.65
C LEU A 92 -11.65 34.40 -10.10
N TYR A 93 -12.15 34.03 -8.92
CA TYR A 93 -13.25 34.77 -8.28
C TYR A 93 -12.85 36.17 -7.84
N GLU A 94 -11.63 36.36 -7.33
CA GLU A 94 -11.12 37.69 -7.00
C GLU A 94 -11.08 38.58 -8.24
N ARG A 95 -10.57 38.08 -9.37
CA ARG A 95 -10.53 38.81 -10.64
C ARG A 95 -11.93 39.10 -11.19
N MET A 96 -12.86 38.15 -11.07
CA MET A 96 -14.25 38.36 -11.49
C MET A 96 -14.92 39.47 -10.67
N LEU A 97 -14.67 39.49 -9.35
CA LEU A 97 -15.18 40.54 -8.46
C LEU A 97 -14.60 41.92 -8.81
N GLU A 98 -13.33 41.99 -9.19
CA GLU A 98 -12.72 43.23 -9.69
C GLU A 98 -13.39 43.71 -10.99
N LEU A 99 -13.56 42.83 -11.97
CA LEU A 99 -14.24 43.15 -13.22
C LEU A 99 -15.70 43.60 -13.00
N GLU A 100 -16.40 42.96 -12.06
CA GLU A 100 -17.76 43.36 -11.69
C GLU A 100 -17.78 44.77 -11.09
N LYS A 101 -16.84 45.08 -10.19
CA LYS A 101 -16.68 46.43 -9.64
C LYS A 101 -16.37 47.45 -10.73
N GLU A 102 -15.43 47.17 -11.62
CA GLU A 102 -15.09 48.06 -12.74
C GLU A 102 -16.31 48.31 -13.64
N LYS A 103 -17.04 47.26 -14.01
CA LYS A 103 -18.26 47.38 -14.82
C LYS A 103 -19.33 48.22 -14.11
N ASN A 104 -19.50 48.03 -12.80
CA ASN A 104 -20.44 48.84 -12.02
C ASN A 104 -20.02 50.31 -12.00
N THR A 105 -18.73 50.62 -11.81
CA THR A 105 -18.26 52.01 -11.89
C THR A 105 -18.44 52.63 -13.27
N LEU A 106 -18.24 51.87 -14.35
CA LEU A 106 -18.50 52.33 -15.70
C LEU A 106 -19.98 52.61 -15.93
N MET A 107 -20.86 51.71 -15.45
CA MET A 107 -22.31 51.88 -15.54
C MET A 107 -22.77 53.12 -14.76
N GLU A 108 -22.25 53.34 -13.55
CA GLU A 108 -22.53 54.55 -12.77
C GLU A 108 -22.10 55.83 -13.50
N ARG A 109 -20.95 55.82 -14.19
CA ARG A 109 -20.50 56.97 -15.00
C ARG A 109 -21.43 57.22 -16.16
N LEU A 110 -21.80 56.18 -16.92
CA LEU A 110 -22.72 56.30 -18.05
C LEU A 110 -24.11 56.80 -17.63
N LEU A 111 -24.61 56.36 -16.46
CA LEU A 111 -25.87 56.85 -15.91
C LEU A 111 -25.78 58.34 -15.56
N LYS A 112 -24.70 58.76 -14.88
CA LYS A 112 -24.46 60.18 -14.55
C LYS A 112 -24.33 61.05 -15.79
N ASP A 113 -23.70 60.55 -16.85
CA ASP A 113 -23.54 61.30 -18.10
C ASP A 113 -24.89 61.43 -18.84
N LYS A 114 -25.76 60.43 -18.77
CA LYS A 114 -27.14 60.51 -19.30
C LYS A 114 -28.04 61.46 -18.52
N GLU A 115 -27.86 61.58 -17.20
CA GLU A 115 -28.60 62.54 -16.37
C GLU A 115 -28.16 64.00 -16.58
N ARG A 116 -27.00 64.22 -17.22
CA ARG A 116 -26.46 65.55 -17.54
C ARG A 116 -26.87 66.09 -18.91
N VAL A 117 -27.56 65.29 -19.73
CA VAL A 117 -28.12 65.66 -21.04
C VAL A 117 -29.62 65.90 -20.90
#